data_AF-A0A5N1IBK2-F1
#
_entry.id   AF-A0A5N1IBK2-F1
#
_cell.length_a   1.000
_cell.length_b   1.000
_cell.length_c   1.000
_cell.angle_alpha   90.00
_cell.angle_beta   90.00
_cell.angle_gamma   90.00
#
_symmetry.space_group_name_H-M   'P 1'
#
loop_
_entity.id
_entity.type
_entity.pdbx_description
1 polymer ?
#
loop_
_entity_poly.entity_id
_entity_poly.type
_entity_poly.pdbx_seq_one_letter_code
_entity_poly.pdbx_strand_id
1 'polypeptide(L)'
;MKPMEIYIADVPFDDKDDSKIRPALVVKVSNERVNIFKVTTKFKNKSKKIRRLYYPIKKWKESGLKELSYVDTHRTYNISQKAVFSRKPIGKLDSGDIIGLFEFIQKNKKGKKKCMIKTK
;
A
#
# COMPACT_ATOMS: atom_id res chain seq x y z
N MET A 1 2.24 -16.28 8.05
CA MET A 1 1.99 -15.23 7.03
C MET A 1 3.07 -14.19 7.16
N LYS A 2 3.65 -13.74 6.05
CA LYS A 2 4.86 -12.91 6.12
C LYS A 2 4.53 -11.46 5.72
N PRO A 3 5.07 -10.47 6.44
CA PRO A 3 5.04 -9.09 5.97
C PRO A 3 5.57 -8.99 4.54
N MET A 4 5.11 -7.98 3.81
CA MET A 4 5.49 -7.67 2.43
C MET A 4 4.97 -8.63 1.36
N GLU A 5 4.06 -9.55 1.72
CA GLU A 5 3.26 -10.34 0.78
C GLU A 5 2.10 -9.51 0.21
N ILE A 6 1.74 -9.79 -1.05
CA ILE A 6 0.63 -9.16 -1.76
C ILE A 6 -0.53 -10.15 -1.85
N TYR A 7 -1.70 -9.71 -1.43
CA TYR A 7 -2.95 -10.48 -1.44
C TYR A 7 -4.01 -9.81 -2.30
N ILE A 8 -4.96 -10.60 -2.80
CA ILE A 8 -6.23 -10.06 -3.30
C ILE A 8 -7.16 -9.94 -2.10
N ALA A 9 -7.33 -8.71 -1.60
CA ALA A 9 -8.10 -8.42 -0.40
C ALA A 9 -9.38 -7.66 -0.72
N ASP A 10 -10.38 -7.84 0.14
CA ASP A 10 -11.55 -6.99 0.17
C ASP A 10 -11.28 -5.75 1.02
N VAL A 11 -11.16 -4.58 0.37
CA VAL A 11 -10.71 -3.36 1.02
C VAL A 11 -11.81 -2.31 0.97
N PRO A 12 -12.25 -1.76 2.11
CA PRO A 12 -13.31 -0.76 2.16
C PRO A 12 -12.92 0.54 1.44
N PHE A 13 -13.94 1.25 0.97
CA PHE A 13 -13.80 2.64 0.55
C PHE A 13 -13.72 3.57 1.75
N ASP A 14 -13.29 4.80 1.49
CA ASP A 14 -13.04 5.78 2.55
C ASP A 14 -14.33 6.53 2.92
N ASP A 15 -15.22 6.72 1.94
CA ASP A 15 -16.35 7.64 1.99
C ASP A 15 -17.72 6.97 1.76
N LYS A 16 -17.75 5.63 1.66
CA LYS A 16 -19.00 4.88 1.44
C LYS A 16 -18.94 3.50 2.09
N ASP A 17 -20.11 3.00 2.47
CA ASP A 17 -20.32 1.65 2.99
C ASP A 17 -20.31 0.62 1.86
N ASP A 18 -19.13 0.49 1.24
CA ASP A 18 -18.87 -0.43 0.15
C ASP A 18 -17.39 -0.81 0.19
N SER A 19 -17.05 -1.90 -0.46
CA SER A 19 -15.70 -2.44 -0.51
C SER A 19 -15.28 -2.77 -1.94
N LYS A 20 -13.99 -3.02 -2.12
CA LYS A 20 -13.45 -3.38 -3.44
C LYS A 20 -12.37 -4.42 -3.31
N ILE A 21 -12.56 -5.52 -4.04
CA ILE A 21 -11.56 -6.54 -4.29
C ILE A 21 -10.40 -5.95 -5.10
N ARG A 22 -9.21 -5.90 -4.49
CA ARG A 22 -8.01 -5.36 -5.12
C ARG A 22 -6.73 -5.97 -4.53
N PRO A 23 -5.59 -5.86 -5.22
CA PRO A 23 -4.32 -6.18 -4.61
C PRO A 23 -4.03 -5.28 -3.41
N ALA A 24 -3.48 -5.85 -2.34
CA ALA A 24 -3.14 -5.19 -1.10
C ALA A 24 -1.82 -5.73 -0.56
N LEU A 25 -0.96 -4.83 -0.08
CA LEU A 25 0.33 -5.17 0.51
C LEU A 25 0.16 -5.33 2.02
N VAL A 26 0.50 -6.49 2.55
CA VAL A 26 0.48 -6.77 4.00
C VAL A 26 1.70 -6.13 4.67
N VAL A 27 1.47 -5.29 5.66
CA VAL A 27 2.54 -4.59 6.40
C VAL A 27 2.75 -5.19 7.78
N LYS A 28 1.64 -5.48 8.48
CA LYS A 28 1.67 -6.08 9.82
C LYS A 28 0.47 -6.97 10.01
N VAL A 29 0.71 -8.17 10.51
CA VAL A 29 -0.33 -9.09 10.97
C VAL A 29 -0.42 -8.98 12.49
N SER A 30 -1.64 -8.94 12.99
CA SER A 30 -1.96 -9.00 14.42
C SER A 30 -3.14 -9.95 14.59
N ASN A 31 -3.51 -10.30 15.83
CA ASN A 31 -4.43 -11.41 16.15
C ASN A 31 -5.58 -11.59 15.13
N GLU A 32 -6.54 -10.68 15.07
CA GLU A 32 -7.68 -10.79 14.14
C GLU A 32 -7.66 -9.75 13.01
N ARG A 33 -6.60 -8.93 12.96
CA ARG A 33 -6.53 -7.81 12.03
C ARG A 33 -5.20 -7.70 11.31
N VAL A 34 -5.27 -7.13 10.12
CA VAL A 34 -4.15 -6.96 9.21
C VAL A 34 -4.05 -5.50 8.82
N ASN A 35 -2.87 -4.93 9.01
CA ASN A 35 -2.54 -3.63 8.46
C ASN A 35 -2.02 -3.81 7.04
N ILE A 36 -2.68 -3.15 6.10
CA ILE A 36 -2.35 -3.20 4.68
C ILE A 36 -2.12 -1.81 4.08
N PHE A 37 -1.42 -1.76 2.96
CA PHE A 37 -1.52 -0.67 1.99
C PHE A 37 -2.36 -1.10 0.78
N LYS A 38 -3.14 -0.17 0.23
CA LYS A 38 -3.84 -0.36 -1.05
C LYS A 38 -2.80 -0.43 -2.18
N VAL A 39 -2.96 -1.35 -3.12
CA VAL A 39 -2.21 -1.34 -4.38
C VAL A 39 -3.14 -0.90 -5.51
N THR A 40 -2.67 0.02 -6.34
CA THR A 40 -3.48 0.68 -7.37
C THR A 40 -2.72 0.85 -8.67
N THR A 41 -3.41 0.72 -9.79
CA THR A 41 -2.91 1.02 -11.13
C THR A 41 -3.23 2.47 -11.53
N LYS A 42 -4.11 3.13 -10.76
CA LYS A 42 -4.57 4.51 -11.01
C LYS A 42 -3.56 5.55 -10.54
N PHE A 43 -2.50 5.78 -11.32
CA PHE A 43 -1.52 6.84 -11.05
C PHE A 43 -1.64 8.04 -12.01
N LYS A 44 -1.78 7.80 -13.32
CA LYS A 44 -1.72 8.84 -14.36
C LYS A 44 -2.72 9.97 -14.16
N ASN A 45 -3.96 9.63 -13.79
CA ASN A 45 -5.07 10.59 -13.66
C ASN A 45 -5.14 11.26 -12.27
N LYS A 46 -4.13 11.06 -11.41
CA LYS A 46 -4.10 11.63 -10.06
C LYS A 46 -3.32 12.95 -10.04
N SER A 47 -3.74 13.87 -9.17
CA SER A 47 -3.04 15.14 -8.98
C SER A 47 -1.60 14.93 -8.53
N LYS A 48 -0.71 15.90 -8.79
CA LYS A 48 0.69 15.85 -8.34
C LYS A 48 0.79 15.60 -6.81
N LYS A 49 -0.12 16.19 -6.03
CA LYS A 49 -0.20 15.99 -4.57
C LYS A 49 -0.46 14.54 -4.19
N ILE A 50 -1.39 13.87 -4.86
CA ILE A 50 -1.72 12.45 -4.61
C ILE A 50 -0.61 11.54 -5.12
N ARG A 51 -0.09 11.80 -6.34
CA ARG A 51 0.99 10.99 -6.94
C ARG A 51 2.24 10.91 -6.07
N ARG A 52 2.54 11.96 -5.31
CA ARG A 52 3.65 11.98 -4.33
C ARG A 52 3.51 10.99 -3.17
N LEU A 53 2.33 10.42 -2.97
CA LEU A 53 2.06 9.41 -1.95
C LEU A 53 2.08 7.99 -2.53
N TYR A 54 2.28 7.83 -3.84
CA TYR A 54 2.21 6.54 -4.51
C TYR A 54 3.62 6.08 -4.83
N TYR A 55 4.06 5.00 -4.18
CA TYR A 55 5.35 4.38 -4.47
C TYR A 55 5.19 3.43 -5.67
N PRO A 56 5.95 3.59 -6.77
CA PRO A 56 5.90 2.66 -7.90
C PRO A 56 6.56 1.33 -7.53
N ILE A 57 5.85 0.22 -7.75
CA ILE A 57 6.43 -1.12 -7.59
C ILE A 57 7.27 -1.40 -8.85
N LYS A 58 8.59 -1.44 -8.70
CA LYS A 58 9.53 -1.57 -9.83
C LYS A 58 9.47 -2.96 -10.43
N LYS A 59 9.54 -4.00 -9.58
CA LYS A 59 9.45 -5.41 -9.97
C LYS A 59 8.03 -5.96 -9.81
N TRP A 60 7.07 -5.26 -10.40
CA TRP A 60 5.65 -5.57 -10.24
C TRP A 60 5.28 -6.95 -10.82
N LYS A 61 5.93 -7.35 -11.93
CA LYS A 61 5.67 -8.62 -12.60
C LYS A 61 6.13 -9.80 -11.73
N GLU A 62 7.32 -9.68 -11.16
CA GLU A 62 7.90 -10.65 -10.21
C GLU A 62 7.11 -10.70 -8.89
N SER A 63 6.45 -9.59 -8.54
CA SER A 63 5.55 -9.50 -7.38
C SER A 63 4.14 -10.07 -7.65
N GLY A 64 3.90 -10.66 -8.83
CA GLY A 64 2.63 -11.31 -9.19
C GLY A 64 1.54 -10.37 -9.68
N LEU A 65 1.87 -9.11 -9.99
CA LEU A 65 0.92 -8.12 -10.51
C LEU A 65 0.86 -8.22 -12.05
N LYS A 66 -0.31 -7.90 -12.62
CA LYS A 66 -0.55 -8.01 -14.07
C LYS A 66 -0.06 -6.79 -14.86
N GLU A 67 0.11 -5.66 -14.19
CA GLU A 67 0.53 -4.39 -14.79
C GLU A 67 1.24 -3.50 -13.76
N LEU A 68 1.87 -2.42 -14.24
CA LEU A 68 2.53 -1.43 -13.39
C LEU A 68 1.57 -0.88 -12.34
N SER A 69 1.94 -1.10 -11.08
CA SER A 69 1.11 -0.79 -9.93
C SER A 69 1.89 0.00 -8.90
N TYR A 70 1.16 0.66 -8.02
CA TYR A 70 1.70 1.57 -7.03
C TYR A 70 1.16 1.21 -5.65
N VAL A 71 2.01 1.27 -4.63
CA VAL A 71 1.60 1.21 -3.23
C VAL A 71 1.10 2.60 -2.83
N ASP A 72 -0.16 2.69 -2.44
CA ASP A 72 -0.72 3.91 -1.87
C ASP A 72 -0.28 4.05 -0.41
N THR A 73 0.67 4.97 -0.17
CA THR A 73 1.23 5.23 1.17
C THR A 73 0.50 6.33 1.93
N HIS A 74 -0.66 6.81 1.42
CA HIS A 74 -1.42 7.87 2.08
C HIS A 74 -1.81 7.49 3.51
N ARG A 75 -2.34 6.27 3.69
CA ARG A 75 -2.68 5.67 4.98
C ARG A 75 -2.68 4.15 4.90
N THR A 76 -2.50 3.49 6.05
CA THR A 76 -2.75 2.05 6.18
C THR A 76 -4.21 1.79 6.52
N TYR A 77 -4.68 0.59 6.17
CA TYR A 77 -6.01 0.10 6.55
C TYR A 77 -5.84 -1.08 7.47
N ASN A 78 -6.56 -1.06 8.58
CA ASN A 78 -6.59 -2.15 9.54
C ASN A 78 -7.90 -2.92 9.32
N ILE A 79 -7.84 -4.08 8.67
CA ILE A 79 -9.02 -4.86 8.26
C ILE A 79 -8.95 -6.28 8.82
N SER A 80 -10.07 -7.02 8.77
CA SER A 80 -10.11 -8.39 9.31
C SER A 80 -9.17 -9.32 8.54
N GLN A 81 -8.62 -10.32 9.22
CA GLN A 81 -7.85 -11.37 8.55
C GLN A 81 -8.66 -12.06 7.45
N LYS A 82 -9.95 -12.30 7.66
CA LYS A 82 -10.85 -12.90 6.66
C LYS A 82 -10.89 -12.11 5.34
N ALA A 83 -10.86 -10.78 5.42
CA ALA A 83 -10.89 -9.91 4.24
C ALA A 83 -9.60 -9.99 3.40
N VAL A 84 -8.46 -10.37 4.01
CA VAL A 84 -7.15 -10.43 3.33
C VAL A 84 -6.75 -11.85 2.96
N PHE A 85 -7.02 -12.80 3.85
CA PHE A 85 -6.43 -14.14 3.85
C PHE A 85 -7.41 -15.23 3.39
N SER A 86 -8.55 -14.83 2.81
CA SER A 86 -9.47 -15.75 2.13
C SER A 86 -8.86 -16.44 0.90
N ARG A 87 -7.70 -15.96 0.42
CA ARG A 87 -6.95 -16.49 -0.73
C ARG A 87 -5.46 -16.57 -0.41
N LYS A 88 -4.73 -17.41 -1.15
CA LYS A 88 -3.27 -17.43 -1.11
C LYS A 88 -2.69 -16.10 -1.61
N PRO A 89 -1.48 -15.70 -1.15
CA PRO A 89 -0.83 -14.52 -1.69
C PRO A 89 -0.59 -14.70 -3.19
N ILE A 90 -0.70 -13.60 -3.95
CA ILE A 90 -0.38 -13.58 -5.39
C ILE A 90 1.12 -13.38 -5.65
N GLY A 91 1.84 -12.91 -4.64
CA GLY A 91 3.27 -12.68 -4.71
C GLY A 91 3.77 -11.91 -3.48
N LYS A 92 4.99 -11.38 -3.58
CA LYS A 92 5.65 -10.60 -2.54
C LYS A 92 6.45 -9.48 -3.17
N LEU A 93 6.65 -8.38 -2.46
CA LEU A 93 7.56 -7.35 -2.93
C LEU A 93 8.99 -7.87 -3.01
N ASP A 94 9.69 -7.45 -4.06
CA ASP A 94 11.13 -7.62 -4.19
C ASP A 94 11.88 -6.85 -3.09
N SER A 95 13.04 -7.35 -2.69
CA SER A 95 13.89 -6.70 -1.69
C SER A 95 14.21 -5.24 -2.00
N GLY A 96 14.49 -4.90 -3.26
CA GLY A 96 14.74 -3.53 -3.69
C GLY A 96 13.50 -2.64 -3.60
N ASP A 97 12.32 -3.21 -3.83
CA ASP A 97 11.04 -2.50 -3.65
C ASP A 97 10.70 -2.32 -2.17
N ILE A 98 11.03 -3.27 -1.30
CA ILE A 98 10.87 -3.13 0.15
C ILE A 98 11.72 -1.97 0.68
N ILE A 99 13.01 -1.94 0.31
CA ILE A 99 13.93 -0.86 0.71
C ILE A 99 13.43 0.49 0.15
N GLY A 100 13.10 0.53 -1.14
CA GLY A 100 12.62 1.75 -1.79
C GLY A 100 11.32 2.28 -1.18
N LEU A 101 10.38 1.40 -0.84
CA LEU A 101 9.14 1.78 -0.16
C LEU A 101 9.41 2.35 1.23
N PHE A 102 10.32 1.73 1.99
CA PHE A 102 10.70 2.23 3.31
C PHE A 102 11.30 3.64 3.22
N GLU A 103 12.29 3.85 2.35
CA GLU A 103 12.91 5.15 2.14
C GLU A 103 11.90 6.21 1.70
N PHE A 104 10.99 5.85 0.80
CA PHE A 104 9.93 6.72 0.30
C PHE A 104 9.01 7.20 1.43
N ILE A 105 8.56 6.28 2.30
CA ILE A 105 7.73 6.61 3.46
C ILE A 105 8.49 7.52 4.43
N GLN A 106 9.76 7.24 4.71
CA GLN A 106 10.58 8.05 5.61
C GLN A 106 10.78 9.48 5.09
N LYS A 107 11.06 9.63 3.79
CA LYS A 107 11.17 10.94 3.13
C LYS A 107 9.87 11.74 3.25
N ASN A 108 8.73 11.10 3.03
CA ASN A 108 7.42 11.73 3.15
C ASN A 108 7.08 12.15 4.60
N LYS A 109 7.49 11.37 5.61
CA LYS A 109 7.35 11.74 7.03
C LYS A 109 8.21 12.95 7.40
N LYS A 110 9.48 13.00 6.96
CA LYS A 110 10.39 14.14 7.20
C LYS A 110 9.86 15.42 6.55
N GLY A 111 9.31 15.32 5.34
CA GLY A 111 8.67 16.45 4.64
C GLY A 111 7.47 17.04 5.40
N LYS A 112 6.64 16.19 6.02
CA LYS A 112 5.52 16.65 6.88
C LYS A 112 6.02 17.39 8.12
N LYS A 113 7.06 16.87 8.81
CA LYS A 113 7.65 17.53 9.98
C LYS A 113 8.25 18.90 9.65
N LYS A 114 8.96 19.03 8.51
CA LYS A 114 9.57 20.31 8.08
C LYS A 114 8.54 21.39 7.72
N CYS A 115 7.38 21.00 7.19
CA CYS A 115 6.29 21.93 6.87
C CYS A 115 5.67 22.54 8.15
N MET A 116 5.55 21.74 9.21
CA MET A 116 4.91 22.14 10.48
C MET A 116 5.79 23.08 11.33
N ILE A 117 7.10 23.14 11.08
CA ILE A 117 8.04 24.02 11.78
C ILE A 117 8.12 25.40 11.11
N LYS A 118 7.79 25.51 9.82
CA LYS A 118 7.87 26.77 9.05
C LYS A 118 6.62 27.67 9.17
N THR A 119 5.71 27.37 10.09
CA THR A 119 4.44 28.09 10.29
C THR A 119 4.37 28.78 11.66
N LYS A 120 5.52 28.95 12.33
CA LYS A 120 5.67 29.76 13.55
C LYS A 120 6.62 30.91 13.27
#